data_AF-A0A087SFT8-F1
#
_entry.id   AF-A0A087SFT8-F1
#
_cell.length_a   1.000
_cell.length_b   1.000
_cell.length_c   1.000
_cell.angle_alpha   90.00
_cell.angle_beta   90.00
_cell.angle_gamma   90.00
#
_symmetry.space_group_name_H-M   'P 1'
#
loop_
_entity.id
_entity.type
_entity.pdbx_description
1 polymer ?
#
loop_
_entity_poly.entity_id
_entity_poly.type
_entity_poly.pdbx_seq_one_letter_code
_entity_poly.pdbx_strand_id
1 'polypeptide(L)'
;MRGDPATLDPHPREDVTLRCGDTCITLNSRLAGATWSMTYRGQELILPQPGNGGSLQSACAFDVRPGTSPEAENPTEAGNVNDNAGATSSEWKVCRVNADHTEAYTETLMAYFWPPGRPMESGPDRGPPRNTSVLSRVTLAKHLVFLAPDLLRYTVAFCLPADEPHWFAQVEALTGYMHPSTLPCRWKVAAERGRGGPFAAWTPVPSGDAPAARPGTPAEGMVYASRGGAFAFGVAAVDWPPGGHVYAGDEAAPPWAGTWQDPYKWNYVHHFNAQVSPEDSRIPTGALGYSFLLATGDLERVRGVIAQATLLAAAKCRPPA
;
A
#
# COMPACT_ATOMS: atom_id res chain seq x y z
N MET A 1 8.58 -11.12 30.61
CA MET A 1 7.47 -12.04 30.26
C MET A 1 6.50 -11.26 29.39
N ARG A 2 6.48 -11.53 28.08
CA ARG A 2 5.39 -11.03 27.21
C ARG A 2 4.22 -11.97 27.48
N GLY A 3 3.15 -11.45 28.10
CA GLY A 3 1.94 -12.24 28.32
C GLY A 3 1.37 -12.69 26.97
N ASP A 4 0.75 -13.87 26.96
CA ASP A 4 0.04 -14.35 25.78
C ASP A 4 -0.94 -13.27 25.30
N PRO A 5 -0.93 -12.91 24.00
CA PRO A 5 -1.89 -11.95 23.48
C PRO A 5 -3.29 -12.55 23.64
N ALA A 6 -4.14 -11.84 24.37
CA ALA A 6 -5.56 -12.17 24.46
C ALA A 6 -6.10 -12.33 23.03
N THR A 7 -6.70 -13.49 22.76
CA THR A 7 -7.31 -13.79 21.46
C THR A 7 -8.50 -12.86 21.29
N LEU A 8 -8.40 -11.91 20.37
CA LEU A 8 -9.50 -11.00 20.05
C LEU A 8 -10.53 -11.66 19.15
N ASP A 9 -11.72 -11.05 19.13
CA ASP A 9 -12.80 -11.37 18.22
C ASP A 9 -12.29 -11.28 16.76
N PRO A 10 -12.39 -12.36 15.95
CA PRO A 10 -11.98 -12.33 14.56
C PRO A 10 -12.78 -11.34 13.71
N HIS A 11 -13.89 -10.80 14.22
CA HIS A 11 -14.77 -9.85 13.55
C HIS A 11 -15.13 -8.67 14.48
N PRO A 12 -14.27 -7.64 14.58
CA PRO A 12 -14.58 -6.49 15.39
C PRO A 12 -15.84 -5.79 14.85
N ARG A 13 -16.84 -5.57 15.72
CA ARG A 13 -18.08 -4.83 15.39
C ARG A 13 -17.88 -3.31 15.38
N GLU A 14 -16.74 -2.86 15.90
CA GLU A 14 -16.35 -1.47 16.06
C GLU A 14 -14.96 -1.26 15.47
N ASP A 15 -14.68 -0.03 15.04
CA ASP A 15 -13.37 0.31 14.49
C ASP A 15 -12.25 0.04 15.50
N VAL A 16 -11.14 -0.46 15.00
CA VAL A 16 -9.95 -0.74 15.81
C VAL A 16 -9.01 0.44 15.70
N THR A 17 -8.75 1.13 16.80
CA THR A 17 -7.74 2.18 16.85
C THR A 17 -6.45 1.67 17.48
N LEU A 18 -5.34 1.80 16.75
CA LEU A 18 -4.00 1.73 17.27
C LEU A 18 -3.50 3.12 17.66
N ARG A 19 -2.73 3.22 18.74
CA ARG A 19 -2.18 4.49 19.23
C ARG A 19 -0.80 4.31 19.83
N CYS A 20 0.12 5.19 19.46
CA CYS A 20 1.40 5.34 20.14
C CYS A 20 1.79 6.82 20.16
N GLY A 21 1.98 7.39 21.35
CA GLY A 21 2.18 8.84 21.51
C GLY A 21 1.07 9.67 20.87
N ASP A 22 1.46 10.60 20.00
CA ASP A 22 0.56 11.53 19.30
C ASP A 22 -0.04 10.94 18.01
N THR A 23 0.35 9.72 17.62
CA THR A 23 -0.06 9.10 16.37
C THR A 23 -1.15 8.06 16.59
N CYS A 24 -2.20 8.12 15.77
CA CYS A 24 -3.30 7.17 15.79
C CYS A 24 -3.56 6.61 14.40
N ILE A 25 -3.93 5.34 14.34
CA ILE A 25 -4.34 4.67 13.11
C ILE A 25 -5.66 3.98 13.40
N THR A 26 -6.65 4.20 12.55
CA THR A 26 -7.96 3.55 12.69
C THR A 26 -8.13 2.55 11.57
N LEU A 27 -8.36 1.29 11.92
CA LEU A 27 -8.81 0.25 11.01
C LEU A 27 -10.33 0.23 11.01
N ASN A 28 -10.91 0.35 9.82
CA ASN A 28 -12.36 0.36 9.72
C ASN A 28 -12.89 -1.07 9.90
N SER A 29 -13.79 -1.26 10.86
CA SER A 29 -14.51 -2.52 11.07
C SER A 29 -15.32 -2.93 9.84
N ARG A 30 -15.86 -1.94 9.13
CA ARG A 30 -16.59 -2.17 7.88
C ARG A 30 -15.61 -2.48 6.74
N LEU A 31 -14.56 -1.72 6.46
CA LEU A 31 -13.66 -2.00 5.31
C LEU A 31 -12.64 -3.12 5.51
N ALA A 32 -13.02 -4.22 6.15
CA ALA A 32 -12.20 -5.45 6.26
C ALA A 32 -10.73 -5.21 6.63
N GLY A 33 -10.43 -4.25 7.51
CA GLY A 33 -9.06 -3.98 7.98
C GLY A 33 -8.25 -3.00 7.13
N ALA A 34 -8.88 -2.37 6.13
CA ALA A 34 -8.31 -1.18 5.49
C ALA A 34 -8.09 -0.09 6.54
N THR A 35 -6.96 0.61 6.43
CA THR A 35 -6.64 1.71 7.34
C THR A 35 -7.47 2.92 6.94
N TRP A 36 -8.52 3.18 7.69
CA TRP A 36 -9.50 4.23 7.48
C TRP A 36 -8.91 5.62 7.56
N SER A 37 -8.08 5.84 8.58
CA SER A 37 -7.60 7.15 8.94
C SER A 37 -6.26 7.04 9.67
N MET A 38 -5.48 8.11 9.59
CA MET A 38 -4.21 8.23 10.32
C MET A 38 -4.04 9.68 10.76
N THR A 39 -3.89 9.88 12.06
CA THR A 39 -3.72 11.21 12.65
C THR A 39 -2.38 11.35 13.36
N TYR A 40 -1.87 12.58 13.43
CA TYR A 40 -0.75 12.97 14.27
C TYR A 40 -1.10 14.28 14.99
N ARG A 41 -1.03 14.30 16.33
CA ARG A 41 -1.48 15.44 17.16
C ARG A 41 -2.92 15.87 16.84
N GLY A 42 -3.78 14.91 16.52
CA GLY A 42 -5.17 15.14 16.12
C GLY A 42 -5.35 15.71 14.72
N GLN A 43 -4.28 16.02 13.98
CA GLN A 43 -4.37 16.40 12.57
C GLN A 43 -4.50 15.16 11.70
N GLU A 44 -5.55 15.10 10.88
CA GLU A 44 -5.74 14.03 9.90
C GLU A 44 -4.70 14.12 8.78
N LEU A 45 -3.95 13.04 8.58
CA LEU A 45 -2.95 12.89 7.53
C LEU A 45 -3.49 12.01 6.39
N ILE A 46 -4.17 10.91 6.72
CA ILE A 46 -4.86 10.03 5.77
C ILE A 46 -6.37 10.15 6.00
N LEU A 47 -7.14 10.47 4.95
CA LEU A 47 -8.54 10.84 5.13
C LEU A 47 -9.50 9.65 5.13
N PRO A 48 -10.45 9.60 6.08
CA PRO A 48 -11.59 8.71 5.97
C PRO A 48 -12.54 9.18 4.85
N GLN A 49 -12.76 8.37 3.82
CA GLN A 49 -13.79 8.65 2.81
C GLN A 49 -14.81 7.52 2.75
N PRO A 50 -16.12 7.80 2.64
CA PRO A 50 -17.17 6.78 2.64
C PRO A 50 -16.92 5.62 1.67
N GLY A 51 -16.34 5.86 0.50
CA GLY A 51 -16.01 4.82 -0.47
C GLY A 51 -14.62 4.19 -0.28
N ASN A 52 -14.31 3.22 -1.13
CA ASN A 52 -13.01 2.55 -1.18
C ASN A 52 -11.82 3.45 -1.62
N GLY A 53 -12.06 4.75 -1.87
CA GLY A 53 -11.06 5.70 -2.39
C GLY A 53 -10.41 6.62 -1.37
N GLY A 54 -10.52 6.38 -0.05
CA GLY A 54 -9.91 7.25 0.98
C GLY A 54 -8.88 6.58 1.88
N SER A 55 -8.97 5.26 2.06
CA SER A 55 -8.14 4.53 3.02
C SER A 55 -6.69 4.37 2.56
N LEU A 56 -5.79 4.19 3.53
CA LEU A 56 -4.50 3.57 3.28
C LEU A 56 -4.74 2.06 3.07
N GLN A 57 -4.54 1.61 1.82
CA GLN A 57 -5.00 0.30 1.36
C GLN A 57 -4.01 -0.42 0.44
N SER A 58 -4.23 -1.72 0.27
CA SER A 58 -3.51 -2.58 -0.65
C SER A 58 -4.45 -3.25 -1.66
N ALA A 59 -3.98 -3.39 -2.90
CA ALA A 59 -4.74 -4.00 -3.99
C ALA A 59 -3.81 -4.72 -4.97
N CYS A 60 -4.35 -5.63 -5.78
CA CYS A 60 -3.57 -6.33 -6.80
C CYS A 60 -4.42 -6.63 -8.03
N ALA A 61 -3.79 -6.86 -9.17
CA ALA A 61 -4.43 -7.36 -10.38
C ALA A 61 -3.48 -8.35 -11.06
N PHE A 62 -4.01 -9.48 -11.50
CA PHE A 62 -3.24 -10.54 -12.13
C PHE A 62 -3.64 -10.74 -13.59
N ASP A 63 -2.66 -11.04 -14.44
CA ASP A 63 -2.84 -11.34 -15.86
C ASP A 63 -3.72 -10.31 -16.59
N VAL A 64 -3.53 -9.03 -16.25
CA VAL A 64 -4.17 -7.90 -16.93
C VAL A 64 -3.66 -7.89 -18.37
N ARG A 65 -4.59 -7.90 -19.33
CA ARG A 65 -4.21 -7.94 -20.75
C ARG A 65 -3.59 -6.60 -21.15
N PRO A 66 -2.58 -6.60 -22.03
CA PRO A 66 -2.11 -5.36 -22.65
C PRO A 66 -3.29 -4.56 -23.22
N GLY A 67 -3.34 -3.27 -22.90
CA GLY A 67 -4.41 -2.36 -23.32
C GLY A 67 -5.62 -2.30 -22.38
N THR A 68 -5.80 -3.26 -21.46
CA THR A 68 -6.95 -3.27 -20.53
C THR A 68 -6.63 -2.56 -19.20
N SER A 69 -7.66 -1.99 -18.57
CA SER A 69 -7.53 -1.41 -17.23
C SER A 69 -7.26 -2.51 -16.18
N PRO A 70 -6.27 -2.37 -15.29
CA PRO A 70 -6.11 -3.24 -14.13
C PRO A 70 -7.36 -3.28 -13.24
N GLU A 71 -8.16 -2.21 -13.23
CA GLU A 71 -9.45 -2.16 -12.50
C GLU A 71 -10.43 -3.27 -12.93
N ALA A 72 -10.26 -3.85 -14.13
CA ALA A 72 -11.07 -4.97 -14.61
C ALA A 72 -10.90 -6.25 -13.79
N GLU A 73 -9.80 -6.36 -13.05
CA GLU A 73 -9.43 -7.54 -12.25
C GLU A 73 -9.04 -7.18 -10.82
N ASN A 74 -9.10 -5.93 -10.37
CA ASN A 74 -8.41 -5.43 -9.18
C ASN A 74 -9.13 -5.75 -7.84
N PRO A 75 -8.86 -6.85 -7.12
CA PRO A 75 -9.29 -6.97 -5.74
C PRO A 75 -8.55 -6.01 -4.83
N THR A 76 -9.32 -5.43 -3.90
CA THR A 76 -8.83 -4.55 -2.85
C THR A 76 -9.37 -5.00 -1.50
N GLU A 77 -8.62 -4.75 -0.44
CA GLU A 77 -9.12 -4.92 0.93
C GLU A 77 -10.27 -3.95 1.26
N ALA A 78 -10.32 -2.76 0.64
CA ALA A 78 -11.32 -1.73 0.94
C ALA A 78 -12.68 -1.95 0.26
N GLY A 79 -12.89 -3.10 -0.38
CA GLY A 79 -14.18 -3.46 -0.95
C GLY A 79 -14.47 -2.85 -2.32
N ASN A 80 -15.65 -3.19 -2.84
CA ASN A 80 -16.10 -2.79 -4.16
C ASN A 80 -16.64 -1.34 -4.19
N VAL A 81 -16.83 -0.81 -5.38
CA VAL A 81 -17.32 0.56 -5.63
C VAL A 81 -18.77 0.81 -5.17
N ASN A 82 -19.60 -0.23 -5.09
CA ASN A 82 -20.98 -0.13 -4.61
C ASN A 82 -21.07 -0.05 -3.08
N ASP A 83 -20.03 -0.48 -2.36
CA ASP A 83 -20.04 -0.54 -0.90
C ASP A 83 -20.34 0.84 -0.31
N ASN A 84 -19.80 1.94 -0.88
CA ASN A 84 -20.03 3.32 -0.44
C ASN A 84 -20.08 3.41 1.10
N ALA A 85 -21.07 4.11 1.68
CA ALA A 85 -21.31 4.13 3.13
C ALA A 85 -22.03 2.88 3.68
N GLY A 86 -22.38 1.92 2.82
CA GLY A 86 -23.08 0.68 3.15
C GLY A 86 -22.14 -0.46 3.56
N ALA A 87 -22.69 -1.67 3.64
CA ALA A 87 -21.94 -2.87 4.02
C ALA A 87 -20.75 -3.10 3.10
N THR A 88 -19.63 -3.58 3.65
CA THR A 88 -18.49 -3.98 2.81
C THR A 88 -18.78 -5.29 2.09
N SER A 89 -18.14 -5.44 0.95
CA SER A 89 -18.07 -6.67 0.19
C SER A 89 -16.82 -7.51 0.49
N SER A 90 -15.77 -6.93 1.07
CA SER A 90 -14.61 -7.69 1.55
C SER A 90 -14.95 -8.46 2.82
N GLU A 91 -14.35 -9.62 3.03
CA GLU A 91 -14.59 -10.43 4.24
C GLU A 91 -13.37 -10.47 5.15
N TRP A 92 -13.54 -10.06 6.40
CA TRP A 92 -12.59 -10.39 7.46
C TRP A 92 -12.45 -11.92 7.58
N LYS A 93 -11.23 -12.42 7.69
CA LYS A 93 -10.91 -13.79 8.08
C LYS A 93 -10.29 -13.84 9.47
N VAL A 94 -9.44 -12.86 9.77
CA VAL A 94 -8.81 -12.70 11.08
C VAL A 94 -8.68 -11.22 11.41
N CYS A 95 -8.93 -10.87 12.67
CA CYS A 95 -8.52 -9.60 13.26
C CYS A 95 -7.90 -9.88 14.63
N ARG A 96 -6.70 -9.35 14.87
CA ARG A 96 -6.01 -9.41 16.16
C ARG A 96 -5.36 -8.07 16.43
N VAL A 97 -5.34 -7.68 17.69
CA VAL A 97 -4.77 -6.45 18.23
C VAL A 97 -4.08 -6.83 19.53
N ASN A 98 -2.94 -6.21 19.84
CA ASN A 98 -2.33 -6.43 21.15
C ASN A 98 -3.05 -5.62 22.25
N ALA A 99 -2.83 -5.99 23.50
CA ALA A 99 -3.56 -5.42 24.65
C ALA A 99 -3.31 -3.91 24.85
N ASP A 100 -2.17 -3.40 24.38
CA ASP A 100 -1.79 -1.99 24.44
C ASP A 100 -2.14 -1.20 23.18
N HIS A 101 -2.79 -1.83 22.20
CA HIS A 101 -3.24 -1.19 20.95
C HIS A 101 -2.08 -0.52 20.17
N THR A 102 -0.91 -1.15 20.16
CA THR A 102 0.27 -0.72 19.39
C THR A 102 0.57 -1.62 18.19
N GLU A 103 -0.16 -2.74 18.05
CA GLU A 103 0.00 -3.72 16.99
C GLU A 103 -1.37 -4.29 16.57
N ALA A 104 -1.58 -4.44 15.27
CA ALA A 104 -2.73 -5.17 14.73
C ALA A 104 -2.29 -6.11 13.60
N TYR A 105 -2.98 -7.23 13.50
CA TYR A 105 -2.88 -8.18 12.42
C TYR A 105 -4.26 -8.46 11.84
N THR A 106 -4.40 -8.40 10.53
CA THR A 106 -5.66 -8.66 9.82
C THR A 106 -5.42 -9.64 8.68
N GLU A 107 -6.38 -10.52 8.42
CA GLU A 107 -6.48 -11.29 7.18
C GLU A 107 -7.83 -11.01 6.54
N THR A 108 -7.81 -10.75 5.24
CA THR A 108 -8.98 -10.29 4.49
C THR A 108 -9.09 -11.00 3.17
N LEU A 109 -10.26 -11.56 2.88
CA LEU A 109 -10.62 -11.97 1.53
C LEU A 109 -11.08 -10.74 0.77
N MET A 110 -10.27 -10.33 -0.19
CA MET A 110 -10.46 -9.07 -0.91
C MET A 110 -11.63 -9.16 -1.89
N ALA A 111 -12.37 -8.06 -2.06
CA ALA A 111 -13.41 -7.95 -3.08
C ALA A 111 -12.88 -7.23 -4.33
N TYR A 112 -13.37 -7.63 -5.50
CA TYR A 112 -13.10 -6.93 -6.76
C TYR A 112 -13.69 -5.52 -6.71
N PHE A 113 -12.89 -4.51 -7.07
CA PHE A 113 -13.30 -3.11 -7.10
C PHE A 113 -14.60 -2.92 -7.92
N TRP A 114 -14.66 -3.54 -9.11
CA TRP A 114 -15.87 -3.63 -9.91
C TRP A 114 -16.54 -5.02 -9.72
N PRO A 115 -17.79 -5.08 -9.23
CA PRO A 115 -18.51 -6.35 -9.08
C PRO A 115 -19.00 -6.87 -10.45
N PRO A 116 -19.25 -8.18 -10.56
CA PRO A 116 -19.65 -8.79 -11.84
C PRO A 116 -21.00 -8.24 -12.32
N GLY A 117 -21.17 -8.18 -13.65
CA GLY A 117 -22.47 -7.89 -14.28
C GLY A 117 -22.78 -6.41 -14.50
N ARG A 118 -21.84 -5.49 -14.26
CA ARG A 118 -21.95 -4.08 -14.69
C ARG A 118 -20.68 -3.61 -15.38
N PRO A 119 -20.75 -2.76 -16.41
CA PRO A 119 -19.56 -2.15 -17.00
C PRO A 119 -18.79 -1.31 -15.99
N MET A 120 -17.46 -1.28 -16.12
CA MET A 120 -16.63 -0.35 -15.37
C MET A 120 -16.92 1.09 -15.79
N GLU A 121 -17.05 2.01 -14.82
CA GLU A 121 -17.34 3.42 -15.11
C GLU A 121 -16.07 4.29 -15.21
N SER A 122 -14.92 3.75 -14.77
CA SER A 122 -13.58 4.34 -14.82
C SER A 122 -12.59 3.48 -15.62
N GLY A 123 -11.44 4.07 -15.97
CA GLY A 123 -10.40 3.42 -16.77
C GLY A 123 -10.50 3.68 -18.29
N PRO A 124 -9.42 3.38 -19.04
CA PRO A 124 -9.37 3.57 -20.50
C PRO A 124 -10.39 2.69 -21.25
N ASP A 125 -10.63 1.48 -20.73
CA ASP A 125 -11.61 0.53 -21.25
C ASP A 125 -12.76 0.39 -20.25
N ARG A 126 -13.89 1.04 -20.52
CA ARG A 126 -15.17 0.89 -19.76
C ARG A 126 -15.88 -0.44 -20.04
N GLY A 127 -15.09 -1.51 -20.21
CA GLY A 127 -15.55 -2.85 -20.50
C GLY A 127 -16.17 -3.55 -19.29
N PRO A 128 -16.68 -4.78 -19.45
CA PRO A 128 -17.10 -5.58 -18.32
C PRO A 128 -15.88 -5.96 -17.46
N PRO A 129 -16.01 -5.98 -16.13
CA PRO A 129 -14.98 -6.53 -15.27
C PRO A 129 -14.92 -8.05 -15.49
N ARG A 130 -13.76 -8.65 -15.24
CA ARG A 130 -13.46 -10.03 -15.65
C ARG A 130 -13.79 -11.07 -14.58
N ASN A 131 -14.01 -10.63 -13.35
CA ASN A 131 -14.46 -11.45 -12.26
C ASN A 131 -15.87 -12.02 -12.51
N THR A 132 -16.08 -13.25 -12.04
CA THR A 132 -17.39 -13.93 -12.06
C THR A 132 -18.06 -13.91 -10.69
N SER A 133 -17.38 -13.38 -9.67
CA SER A 133 -17.86 -13.27 -8.29
C SER A 133 -17.41 -11.95 -7.66
N VAL A 134 -18.05 -11.55 -6.56
CA VAL A 134 -17.71 -10.31 -5.85
C VAL A 134 -16.37 -10.43 -5.10
N LEU A 135 -16.13 -11.59 -4.49
CA LEU A 135 -14.92 -11.88 -3.72
C LEU A 135 -13.86 -12.53 -4.60
N SER A 136 -12.63 -12.07 -4.48
CA SER A 136 -11.47 -12.78 -5.00
C SER A 136 -11.14 -13.98 -4.13
N ARG A 137 -10.36 -14.92 -4.67
CA ARG A 137 -9.75 -16.01 -3.91
C ARG A 137 -8.42 -15.60 -3.25
N VAL A 138 -7.90 -14.41 -3.60
CA VAL A 138 -6.67 -13.86 -3.03
C VAL A 138 -6.97 -13.28 -1.64
N THR A 139 -6.20 -13.73 -0.65
CA THR A 139 -6.28 -13.20 0.72
C THR A 139 -5.14 -12.21 0.95
N LEU A 140 -5.42 -11.12 1.65
CA LEU A 140 -4.43 -10.16 2.12
C LEU A 140 -4.20 -10.34 3.61
N ALA A 141 -2.99 -10.69 4.00
CA ALA A 141 -2.54 -10.57 5.38
C ALA A 141 -1.87 -9.20 5.58
N LYS A 142 -2.23 -8.47 6.64
CA LYS A 142 -1.65 -7.18 7.01
C LYS A 142 -1.20 -7.20 8.45
N HIS A 143 -0.03 -6.62 8.71
CA HIS A 143 0.55 -6.47 10.04
C HIS A 143 1.03 -5.04 10.23
N LEU A 144 0.47 -4.38 11.24
CA LEU A 144 0.81 -3.03 11.65
C LEU A 144 1.46 -3.08 13.02
N VAL A 145 2.63 -2.46 13.18
CA VAL A 145 3.36 -2.41 14.46
C VAL A 145 3.98 -1.05 14.67
N PHE A 146 3.67 -0.38 15.77
CA PHE A 146 4.44 0.79 16.18
C PHE A 146 5.82 0.35 16.69
N LEU A 147 6.88 0.81 16.00
CA LEU A 147 8.27 0.60 16.41
C LEU A 147 8.76 1.73 17.34
N ALA A 148 8.13 2.90 17.23
CA ALA A 148 8.29 4.06 18.09
C ALA A 148 6.99 4.90 18.03
N PRO A 149 6.80 5.91 18.89
CA PRO A 149 5.60 6.77 18.89
C PRO A 149 5.25 7.38 17.53
N ASP A 150 6.24 7.57 16.68
CA ASP A 150 6.14 8.29 15.42
C ASP A 150 6.55 7.43 14.21
N LEU A 151 6.71 6.12 14.43
CA LEU A 151 7.20 5.17 13.42
C LEU A 151 6.40 3.88 13.47
N LEU A 152 5.73 3.58 12.37
CA LEU A 152 4.95 2.37 12.16
C LEU A 152 5.62 1.49 11.10
N ARG A 153 5.70 0.18 11.35
CA ARG A 153 5.91 -0.81 10.30
C ARG A 153 4.57 -1.27 9.74
N TYR A 154 4.42 -1.17 8.42
CA TYR A 154 3.29 -1.69 7.66
C TYR A 154 3.79 -2.84 6.79
N THR A 155 3.31 -4.04 7.05
CA THR A 155 3.67 -5.23 6.27
C THR A 155 2.42 -5.85 5.69
N VAL A 156 2.46 -6.19 4.41
CA VAL A 156 1.36 -6.88 3.73
C VAL A 156 1.88 -8.09 2.97
N ALA A 157 1.04 -9.11 2.87
CA ALA A 157 1.29 -10.29 2.07
C ALA A 157 0.05 -10.69 1.29
N PHE A 158 0.17 -10.79 -0.03
CA PHE A 158 -0.89 -11.28 -0.90
C PHE A 158 -0.74 -12.80 -1.07
N CYS A 159 -1.72 -13.56 -0.59
CA CYS A 159 -1.72 -15.01 -0.64
C CYS A 159 -2.51 -15.49 -1.85
N LEU A 160 -1.78 -15.98 -2.85
CA LEU A 160 -2.33 -16.54 -4.10
C LEU A 160 -2.80 -17.99 -3.91
N PRO A 161 -3.97 -18.38 -4.46
CA PRO A 161 -4.40 -19.78 -4.49
C PRO A 161 -3.41 -20.65 -5.28
N ALA A 162 -3.14 -21.86 -4.80
CA ALA A 162 -2.17 -22.77 -5.44
C ALA A 162 -2.63 -23.29 -6.81
N ASP A 163 -3.94 -23.31 -7.05
CA ASP A 163 -4.61 -23.79 -8.26
C ASP A 163 -4.95 -22.65 -9.24
N GLU A 164 -4.52 -21.42 -8.96
CA GLU A 164 -4.72 -20.24 -9.80
C GLU A 164 -3.36 -19.68 -10.25
N PRO A 165 -2.76 -20.25 -11.32
CA PRO A 165 -1.47 -19.79 -11.79
C PRO A 165 -1.60 -18.42 -12.46
N HIS A 166 -0.62 -17.55 -12.19
CA HIS A 166 -0.51 -16.23 -12.81
C HIS A 166 0.86 -16.05 -13.48
N TRP A 167 0.92 -15.22 -14.51
CA TRP A 167 2.12 -14.90 -15.28
C TRP A 167 2.55 -13.44 -15.11
N PHE A 168 1.58 -12.57 -14.84
CA PHE A 168 1.79 -11.15 -14.58
C PHE A 168 1.06 -10.72 -13.31
N ALA A 169 1.69 -9.83 -12.54
CA ALA A 169 1.07 -9.16 -11.40
C ALA A 169 1.35 -7.66 -11.43
N GLN A 170 0.29 -6.90 -11.22
CA GLN A 170 0.33 -5.53 -10.74
C GLN A 170 -0.08 -5.54 -9.26
N VAL A 171 0.79 -5.07 -8.38
CA VAL A 171 0.50 -5.01 -6.94
C VAL A 171 0.59 -3.56 -6.48
N GLU A 172 -0.54 -2.98 -6.09
CA GLU A 172 -0.60 -1.75 -5.30
C GLU A 172 -0.36 -2.12 -3.84
N ALA A 173 0.92 -2.29 -3.47
CA ALA A 173 1.29 -2.81 -2.16
C ALA A 173 0.92 -1.83 -1.03
N LEU A 174 0.97 -0.53 -1.31
CA LEU A 174 0.50 0.50 -0.38
C LEU A 174 0.05 1.75 -1.15
N THR A 175 -1.23 2.05 -1.06
CA THR A 175 -1.89 3.22 -1.63
C THR A 175 -2.46 4.07 -0.50
N GLY A 176 -2.33 5.39 -0.58
CA GLY A 176 -2.95 6.31 0.39
C GLY A 176 -3.53 7.55 -0.27
N TYR A 177 -4.46 8.20 0.44
CA TYR A 177 -5.16 9.40 -0.02
C TYR A 177 -5.05 10.51 1.02
N MET A 178 -4.74 11.71 0.55
CA MET A 178 -4.42 12.85 1.40
C MET A 178 -5.07 14.13 0.87
N HIS A 179 -5.39 15.06 1.79
CA HIS A 179 -5.86 16.38 1.38
C HIS A 179 -4.67 17.27 0.99
N PRO A 180 -4.65 17.88 -0.22
CA PRO A 180 -3.57 18.79 -0.61
C PRO A 180 -3.53 20.04 0.25
N SER A 181 -4.64 20.44 0.88
CA SER A 181 -4.63 21.58 1.83
C SER A 181 -3.89 21.28 3.13
N THR A 182 -3.86 20.02 3.60
CA THR A 182 -3.17 19.64 4.85
C THR A 182 -1.68 19.49 4.63
N LEU A 183 -1.28 18.72 3.61
CA LEU A 183 0.11 18.40 3.31
C LEU A 183 0.48 18.77 1.85
N PRO A 184 0.54 20.07 1.51
CA PRO A 184 0.80 20.54 0.15
C PRO A 184 2.25 20.35 -0.31
N CYS A 185 3.20 20.22 0.61
CA CYS A 185 4.62 20.12 0.28
C CYS A 185 5.03 18.66 0.19
N ARG A 186 5.84 18.29 -0.80
CA ARG A 186 6.26 16.90 -1.00
C ARG A 186 7.61 16.74 -1.66
N TRP A 187 8.26 15.62 -1.34
CA TRP A 187 9.58 15.27 -1.82
C TRP A 187 9.69 13.77 -2.08
N LYS A 188 10.40 13.43 -3.15
CA LYS A 188 11.00 12.11 -3.35
C LYS A 188 12.33 12.06 -2.60
N VAL A 189 12.59 10.92 -1.98
CA VAL A 189 13.82 10.64 -1.22
C VAL A 189 14.50 9.42 -1.83
N ALA A 190 15.62 9.63 -2.51
CA ALA A 190 16.37 8.56 -3.16
C ALA A 190 17.74 8.37 -2.49
N ALA A 191 18.23 7.14 -2.46
CA ALA A 191 19.61 6.88 -2.07
C ALA A 191 20.53 7.11 -3.28
N GLU A 192 21.44 8.07 -3.16
CA GLU A 192 22.45 8.39 -4.17
C GLU A 192 23.85 8.06 -3.66
N ARG A 193 24.82 7.92 -4.58
CA ARG A 193 26.24 7.70 -4.24
C ARG A 193 27.04 8.95 -4.53
N GLY A 194 27.69 9.48 -3.49
CA GLY A 194 28.65 10.59 -3.59
C GLY A 194 30.08 10.14 -3.30
N ARG A 195 31.03 11.07 -3.42
CA ARG A 195 32.45 10.81 -3.09
C ARG A 195 32.67 10.40 -1.63
N GLY A 196 31.75 10.75 -0.73
CA GLY A 196 31.78 10.41 0.70
C GLY A 196 30.93 9.20 1.10
N GLY A 197 30.42 8.42 0.13
CA GLY A 197 29.51 7.31 0.40
C GLY A 197 28.05 7.61 0.02
N PRO A 198 27.10 6.73 0.42
CA PRO A 198 25.70 6.90 0.09
C PRO A 198 25.05 8.03 0.90
N PHE A 199 24.18 8.81 0.28
CA PHE A 199 23.43 9.90 0.92
C PHE A 199 22.00 9.95 0.39
N ALA A 200 21.08 10.55 1.14
CA ALA A 200 19.70 10.72 0.73
C ALA A 200 19.54 12.03 -0.07
N ALA A 201 19.19 11.93 -1.35
CA ALA A 201 18.84 13.05 -2.20
C ALA A 201 17.35 13.36 -2.09
N TRP A 202 17.01 14.65 -2.05
CA TRP A 202 15.66 15.16 -1.85
C TRP A 202 15.22 15.96 -3.06
N THR A 203 14.24 15.44 -3.80
CA THR A 203 13.73 16.10 -5.00
C THR A 203 12.31 16.58 -4.76
N PRO A 204 12.06 17.91 -4.77
CA PRO A 204 10.70 18.44 -4.69
C PRO A 204 9.86 17.89 -5.84
N VAL A 205 8.62 17.49 -5.55
CA VAL A 205 7.70 17.00 -6.59
C VAL A 205 6.69 18.10 -6.90
N PRO A 206 6.78 18.79 -8.06
CA PRO A 206 6.00 19.99 -8.33
C PRO A 206 4.49 19.69 -8.45
N SER A 207 4.10 18.62 -9.13
CA SER A 207 2.74 18.04 -9.21
C SER A 207 2.69 16.99 -10.31
N GLY A 208 2.04 15.88 -10.03
CA GLY A 208 1.70 14.80 -10.98
C GLY A 208 2.48 13.51 -10.77
N ASP A 209 3.64 13.56 -10.11
CA ASP A 209 4.51 12.39 -10.03
C ASP A 209 4.21 11.53 -8.80
N ALA A 210 3.74 10.31 -9.04
CA ALA A 210 3.83 9.22 -8.08
C ALA A 210 5.32 8.77 -7.93
N PRO A 211 5.72 8.20 -6.79
CA PRO A 211 6.99 7.47 -6.72
C PRO A 211 6.98 6.32 -7.74
N ALA A 212 8.04 6.19 -8.52
CA ALA A 212 8.19 5.07 -9.45
C ALA A 212 9.01 3.98 -8.74
N ALA A 213 8.36 2.91 -8.28
CA ALA A 213 9.07 1.75 -7.75
C ALA A 213 9.43 0.81 -8.91
N ARG A 214 10.61 1.00 -9.51
CA ARG A 214 11.10 0.08 -10.54
C ARG A 214 11.79 -1.13 -9.88
N PRO A 215 11.48 -2.38 -10.25
CA PRO A 215 12.28 -3.54 -9.86
C PRO A 215 13.74 -3.37 -10.26
N GLY A 216 14.62 -3.77 -9.34
CA GLY A 216 16.07 -3.56 -9.46
C GLY A 216 16.54 -2.15 -9.07
N THR A 217 15.63 -1.21 -8.75
CA THR A 217 15.99 0.07 -8.14
C THR A 217 15.54 0.12 -6.68
N PRO A 218 16.35 0.70 -5.76
CA PRO A 218 15.88 0.98 -4.40
C PRO A 218 14.59 1.80 -4.49
N ALA A 219 13.55 1.37 -3.78
CA ALA A 219 12.30 2.13 -3.73
C ALA A 219 12.57 3.53 -3.16
N GLU A 220 12.12 4.56 -3.87
CA GLU A 220 12.17 5.92 -3.37
C GLU A 220 11.27 6.04 -2.14
N GLY A 221 11.73 6.78 -1.13
CA GLY A 221 10.87 7.26 -0.06
C GLY A 221 10.06 8.45 -0.53
N MET A 222 8.91 8.67 0.11
CA MET A 222 8.10 9.88 -0.08
C MET A 222 7.93 10.59 1.25
N VAL A 223 7.96 11.92 1.22
CA VAL A 223 7.61 12.78 2.35
C VAL A 223 6.63 13.83 1.92
N TYR A 224 5.64 14.06 2.78
CA TYR A 224 4.57 15.05 2.63
C TYR A 224 4.54 15.92 3.88
N ALA A 225 4.33 17.22 3.74
CA ALA A 225 4.29 18.14 4.87
C ALA A 225 3.37 19.33 4.65
N SER A 226 2.88 19.86 5.76
CA SER A 226 2.30 21.20 5.86
C SER A 226 3.32 22.28 5.46
N ARG A 227 2.86 23.46 5.02
CA ARG A 227 3.75 24.55 4.56
C ARG A 227 4.78 25.00 5.61
N GLY A 228 4.40 24.96 6.89
CA GLY A 228 5.28 25.27 8.02
C GLY A 228 6.06 24.07 8.57
N GLY A 229 5.84 22.87 8.03
CA GLY A 229 6.49 21.65 8.50
C GLY A 229 6.04 21.14 9.88
N ALA A 230 5.01 21.73 10.48
CA ALA A 230 4.51 21.31 11.80
C ALA A 230 3.88 19.91 11.80
N PHE A 231 3.31 19.53 10.64
CA PHE A 231 2.80 18.19 10.35
C PHE A 231 3.48 17.65 9.11
N ALA A 232 3.93 16.41 9.19
CA ALA A 232 4.52 15.66 8.11
C ALA A 232 4.16 14.17 8.22
N PHE A 233 4.14 13.52 7.07
CA PHE A 233 3.98 12.09 6.88
C PHE A 233 5.05 11.63 5.90
N GLY A 234 5.65 10.47 6.15
CA GLY A 234 6.62 9.88 5.27
C GLY A 234 6.43 8.38 5.15
N VAL A 235 6.86 7.84 4.03
CA VAL A 235 6.79 6.41 3.74
C VAL A 235 8.06 5.98 2.99
N ALA A 236 8.60 4.82 3.36
CA ALA A 236 9.72 4.19 2.65
C ALA A 236 9.53 2.68 2.64
N ALA A 237 9.71 2.04 1.48
CA ALA A 237 9.77 0.58 1.44
C ALA A 237 11.11 0.11 2.03
N VAL A 238 11.06 -0.90 2.90
CA VAL A 238 12.24 -1.44 3.60
C VAL A 238 12.62 -2.85 3.19
N ASP A 239 11.67 -3.57 2.59
CA ASP A 239 11.87 -4.88 2.00
C ASP A 239 11.13 -4.91 0.65
N TRP A 240 11.75 -5.55 -0.36
CA TRP A 240 11.17 -5.81 -1.69
C TRP A 240 10.61 -7.24 -1.73
N PRO A 241 9.68 -7.57 -2.64
CA PRO A 241 9.29 -8.96 -2.85
C PRO A 241 10.54 -9.82 -3.09
N PRO A 242 10.52 -11.09 -2.67
CA PRO A 242 11.68 -11.98 -2.72
C PRO A 242 12.33 -12.00 -4.10
N GLY A 243 13.65 -12.16 -4.15
CA GLY A 243 14.41 -12.14 -5.41
C GLY A 243 13.90 -13.15 -6.43
N GLY A 244 14.06 -12.84 -7.73
CA GLY A 244 13.70 -13.75 -8.83
C GLY A 244 12.59 -13.25 -9.76
N HIS A 245 12.08 -12.03 -9.58
CA HIS A 245 11.09 -11.43 -10.47
C HIS A 245 11.73 -10.50 -11.51
N VAL A 246 11.21 -10.51 -12.74
CA VAL A 246 11.67 -9.60 -13.80
C VAL A 246 10.68 -8.46 -13.94
N TYR A 247 11.19 -7.23 -13.98
CA TYR A 247 10.36 -6.05 -14.25
C TYR A 247 9.64 -6.21 -15.59
N ALA A 248 8.33 -5.99 -15.60
CA ALA A 248 7.54 -6.00 -16.84
C ALA A 248 7.70 -4.71 -17.69
N GLY A 249 8.49 -3.74 -17.22
CA GLY A 249 8.69 -2.45 -17.91
C GLY A 249 7.57 -1.43 -17.66
N ASP A 250 7.86 -0.16 -17.91
CA ASP A 250 6.87 0.95 -17.90
C ASP A 250 5.82 0.80 -19.03
N GLU A 251 6.04 -0.10 -19.99
CA GLU A 251 5.13 -0.36 -21.12
C GLU A 251 3.91 -1.22 -20.76
N ALA A 252 3.96 -1.95 -19.63
CA ALA A 252 2.87 -2.82 -19.18
C ALA A 252 1.79 -2.09 -18.37
N ALA A 253 2.05 -0.87 -17.89
CA ALA A 253 1.05 -0.04 -17.24
C ALA A 253 1.35 1.44 -17.50
N PRO A 254 0.41 2.22 -18.06
CA PRO A 254 0.60 3.65 -18.13
C PRO A 254 0.81 4.18 -16.71
N PRO A 255 1.74 5.14 -16.49
CA PRO A 255 1.76 5.86 -15.25
C PRO A 255 0.38 6.48 -15.09
N TRP A 256 -0.35 6.07 -14.05
CA TRP A 256 -1.61 6.71 -13.68
C TRP A 256 -1.27 8.10 -13.16
N ALA A 257 -0.96 9.01 -14.07
CA ALA A 257 -0.95 10.44 -13.84
C ALA A 257 -2.41 10.87 -13.79
N GLY A 258 -3.10 10.51 -12.70
CA GLY A 258 -4.38 11.11 -12.38
C GLY A 258 -4.19 12.62 -12.29
N THR A 259 -5.01 13.38 -12.98
CA THR A 259 -5.18 14.80 -12.66
C THR A 259 -5.55 14.91 -11.19
N TRP A 260 -4.91 15.83 -10.48
CA TRP A 260 -5.09 16.09 -9.04
C TRP A 260 -6.55 16.33 -8.71
N GLN A 261 -7.28 15.28 -8.36
CA GLN A 261 -8.56 15.39 -7.71
C GLN A 261 -8.29 15.44 -6.20
N ASP A 262 -9.13 16.18 -5.49
CA ASP A 262 -9.15 16.17 -4.04
C ASP A 262 -10.05 15.02 -3.61
N PRO A 263 -9.55 13.99 -2.90
CA PRO A 263 -8.21 13.84 -2.31
C PRO A 263 -7.17 13.32 -3.32
N TYR A 264 -5.89 13.68 -3.15
CA TYR A 264 -4.85 13.15 -4.04
C TYR A 264 -4.39 11.75 -3.61
N LYS A 265 -4.26 10.86 -4.60
CA LYS A 265 -3.76 9.48 -4.45
C LYS A 265 -2.23 9.44 -4.56
N TRP A 266 -1.57 8.67 -3.71
CA TRP A 266 -0.20 8.21 -3.89
C TRP A 266 -0.15 6.69 -3.73
N ASN A 267 0.81 6.02 -4.37
CA ASN A 267 0.88 4.56 -4.40
C ASN A 267 2.30 4.02 -4.58
N TYR A 268 2.58 2.88 -3.95
CA TYR A 268 3.70 1.99 -4.26
C TYR A 268 3.16 0.84 -5.10
N VAL A 269 3.33 0.96 -6.42
CA VAL A 269 2.90 -0.06 -7.39
C VAL A 269 4.10 -0.85 -7.88
N HIS A 270 3.94 -2.17 -7.93
CA HIS A 270 4.94 -3.09 -8.44
C HIS A 270 4.36 -3.87 -9.62
N HIS A 271 5.06 -3.87 -10.75
CA HIS A 271 4.75 -4.70 -11.91
C HIS A 271 5.83 -5.75 -12.08
N PHE A 272 5.44 -7.01 -12.21
CA PHE A 272 6.40 -8.06 -12.48
C PHE A 272 5.80 -9.20 -13.28
N ASN A 273 6.66 -9.76 -14.13
CA ASN A 273 6.42 -11.01 -14.82
C ASN A 273 7.06 -12.16 -14.03
N ALA A 274 6.53 -13.35 -14.25
CA ALA A 274 7.21 -14.57 -13.93
C ALA A 274 8.57 -14.70 -14.64
N GLN A 275 9.46 -15.55 -14.12
CA GLN A 275 10.82 -15.72 -14.64
C GLN A 275 10.86 -16.03 -16.15
N VAL A 276 11.95 -15.56 -16.78
CA VAL A 276 12.33 -15.82 -18.19
C VAL A 276 12.81 -17.27 -18.41
N SER A 277 12.75 -18.15 -17.41
CA SER A 277 13.04 -19.57 -17.62
C SER A 277 11.92 -20.21 -18.46
N PRO A 278 12.23 -20.86 -19.60
CA PRO A 278 11.23 -21.41 -20.53
C PRO A 278 10.32 -22.49 -19.93
N GLU A 279 10.71 -23.09 -18.81
CA GLU A 279 10.08 -24.31 -18.31
C GLU A 279 9.07 -24.07 -17.17
N ASP A 280 9.09 -22.90 -16.51
CA ASP A 280 8.10 -22.56 -15.48
C ASP A 280 7.97 -21.04 -15.28
N SER A 281 7.51 -20.35 -16.33
CA SER A 281 7.26 -18.90 -16.33
C SER A 281 6.00 -18.53 -15.53
N ARG A 282 5.85 -18.98 -14.27
CA ARG A 282 4.72 -18.60 -13.39
C ARG A 282 5.17 -17.77 -12.20
N ILE A 283 4.29 -16.89 -11.73
CA ILE A 283 4.44 -16.23 -10.44
C ILE A 283 4.33 -17.33 -9.38
N PRO A 284 5.32 -17.46 -8.47
CA PRO A 284 5.27 -18.46 -7.41
C PRO A 284 3.96 -18.35 -6.64
N THR A 285 3.23 -19.47 -6.56
CA THR A 285 2.06 -19.57 -5.68
C THR A 285 2.50 -19.43 -4.23
N GLY A 286 1.78 -18.65 -3.42
CA GLY A 286 2.15 -18.35 -2.04
C GLY A 286 2.03 -16.85 -1.72
N ALA A 287 2.75 -16.41 -0.68
CA ALA A 287 2.68 -15.07 -0.15
C ALA A 287 3.65 -14.10 -0.85
N LEU A 288 3.12 -13.10 -1.54
CA LEU A 288 3.87 -11.96 -2.08
C LEU A 288 3.95 -10.86 -1.01
N GLY A 289 5.09 -10.78 -0.31
CA GLY A 289 5.28 -9.90 0.85
C GLY A 289 5.92 -8.55 0.54
N TYR A 290 5.44 -7.50 1.19
CA TYR A 290 5.96 -6.13 1.11
C TYR A 290 6.03 -5.52 2.51
N SER A 291 7.06 -4.72 2.79
CA SER A 291 7.18 -4.00 4.06
C SER A 291 7.58 -2.55 3.86
N PHE A 292 6.90 -1.68 4.61
CA PHE A 292 7.09 -0.24 4.61
C PHE A 292 7.31 0.27 6.03
N LEU A 293 8.06 1.36 6.15
CA LEU A 293 8.08 2.22 7.32
C LEU A 293 7.29 3.48 7.03
N LEU A 294 6.35 3.80 7.92
CA LEU A 294 5.55 5.01 7.88
C LEU A 294 5.95 5.88 9.07
N ALA A 295 6.32 7.12 8.79
CA ALA A 295 6.74 8.09 9.79
C ALA A 295 5.73 9.24 9.87
N THR A 296 5.47 9.72 11.08
CA THR A 296 4.69 10.94 11.35
C THR A 296 5.52 11.89 12.19
N GLY A 297 5.24 13.19 12.16
CA GLY A 297 6.01 14.13 12.96
C GLY A 297 5.94 15.55 12.43
N ASP A 298 6.89 16.37 12.86
CA ASP A 298 7.28 17.53 12.07
C ASP A 298 8.16 17.10 10.87
N LEU A 299 8.39 18.04 9.96
CA LEU A 299 9.16 17.79 8.74
C LEU A 299 10.59 17.34 9.05
N GLU A 300 11.27 17.93 10.03
CA GLU A 300 12.65 17.56 10.34
C GLU A 300 12.76 16.11 10.79
N ARG A 301 11.88 15.71 11.69
CA ARG A 301 11.81 14.34 12.21
C ARG A 301 11.51 13.34 11.11
N VAL A 302 10.46 13.58 10.33
CA VAL A 302 10.08 12.69 9.22
C VAL A 302 11.20 12.60 8.18
N ARG A 303 11.88 13.71 7.89
CA ARG A 303 13.03 13.71 6.96
C ARG A 303 14.16 12.80 7.43
N GLY A 304 14.55 12.90 8.70
CA GLY A 304 15.60 12.06 9.26
C GLY A 304 15.28 10.57 9.16
N VAL A 305 14.05 10.20 9.56
CA VAL A 305 13.60 8.80 9.55
C VAL A 305 13.54 8.23 8.14
N ILE A 306 12.92 8.94 7.19
CA ILE A 306 12.78 8.46 5.82
C ILE A 306 14.12 8.40 5.09
N ALA A 307 15.00 9.40 5.27
CA ALA A 307 16.36 9.34 4.72
C ALA A 307 17.12 8.09 5.19
N GLN A 308 17.08 7.80 6.50
CA GLN A 308 17.75 6.64 7.06
C GLN A 308 17.14 5.33 6.55
N ALA A 309 15.81 5.23 6.50
CA ALA A 309 15.11 4.05 5.99
C ALA A 309 15.47 3.76 4.53
N THR A 310 15.45 4.79 3.68
CA THR A 310 15.82 4.68 2.26
C THR A 310 17.27 4.22 2.08
N LEU A 311 18.20 4.76 2.87
CA LEU A 311 19.61 4.35 2.82
C LEU A 311 19.81 2.90 3.26
N LEU A 312 19.13 2.47 4.32
CA LEU A 312 19.17 1.08 4.79
C LEU A 312 18.58 0.12 3.75
N ALA A 313 17.46 0.48 3.13
CA ALA A 313 16.86 -0.32 2.06
C ALA A 313 17.80 -0.45 0.86
N ALA A 314 18.42 0.65 0.43
CA ALA A 314 19.39 0.65 -0.66
C ALA A 314 20.64 -0.21 -0.37
N ALA A 315 21.08 -0.28 0.90
CA ALA A 315 22.20 -1.14 1.29
C ALA A 315 21.86 -2.64 1.21
N LYS A 316 20.58 -3.02 1.36
CA LYS A 316 20.11 -4.40 1.20
C LYS A 316 19.97 -4.81 -0.28
N CYS A 317 19.61 -3.87 -1.15
CA CYS A 317 19.55 -4.08 -2.59
C CYS A 317 20.96 -4.18 -3.17
N ARG A 318 21.57 -5.37 -3.15
CA ARG A 318 22.76 -5.62 -3.99
C ARG A 318 22.34 -5.53 -5.46
N PRO A 319 23.07 -4.81 -6.32
CA PRO A 319 22.87 -4.98 -7.76
C PRO A 319 23.10 -6.45 -8.11
N PRO A 320 22.35 -7.01 -9.08
CA PRO A 320 22.71 -8.31 -9.63
C PRO A 320 24.17 -8.28 -10.07
N ALA A 321 24.92 -9.32 -9.71
CA ALA A 321 26.32 -9.50 -10.06
C ALA A 321 26.49 -9.69 -11.57
#